data_AF-A0AAW6RZM1-F1
#
_entry.id   AF-A0AAW6RZM1-F1
#
_cell.length_a   1.000
_cell.length_b   1.000
_cell.length_c   1.000
_cell.angle_alpha   90.00
_cell.angle_beta   90.00
_cell.angle_gamma   90.00
#
_symmetry.space_group_name_H-M   'P 1'
#
loop_
_entity.id
_entity.type
_entity.pdbx_description
1 polymer ?
#
loop_
_entity_poly.entity_id
_entity_poly.type
_entity_poly.pdbx_seq_one_letter_code
_entity_poly.pdbx_strand_id
1 'polypeptide(L)'
;VLKSNDIQISMDGKGRWVDNVMVERLWRSVKYEEVYLKAYSNVLDAKKQLNAYFEFYNLKRPHSSLDKMTPDEFYYDQLPQQNKVA
;
A
#
# COMPACT_ATOMS: atom_id res chain seq x y z
N VAL A 1 -9.10 16.10 -12.82
CA VAL A 1 -8.12 15.01 -12.60
C VAL A 1 -8.78 13.66 -12.48
N LEU A 2 -9.59 13.35 -11.46
CA LEU A 2 -10.19 12.00 -11.35
C LEU A 2 -11.20 11.69 -12.47
N LYS A 3 -12.19 12.58 -12.68
CA LYS A 3 -13.17 12.44 -13.78
C LYS A 3 -12.52 12.43 -15.17
N SER A 4 -11.39 13.10 -15.35
CA SER A 4 -10.67 13.14 -16.63
C SER A 4 -9.83 11.90 -16.90
N ASN A 5 -9.68 11.01 -15.90
CA ASN A 5 -9.01 9.72 -16.02
C ASN A 5 -10.01 8.56 -15.84
N ASP A 6 -11.31 8.83 -15.95
CA ASP A 6 -12.39 7.84 -15.77
C ASP A 6 -12.32 7.08 -14.44
N ILE A 7 -11.75 7.69 -13.41
CA ILE A 7 -11.67 7.11 -12.06
C ILE A 7 -12.99 7.36 -11.33
N GLN A 8 -13.71 6.29 -11.03
CA GLN A 8 -14.92 6.34 -10.20
C GLN A 8 -14.55 6.72 -8.76
N ILE A 9 -15.13 7.82 -8.27
CA ILE A 9 -14.97 8.24 -6.88
C ILE A 9 -15.88 7.35 -6.03
N SER A 10 -15.27 6.50 -5.20
CA SER A 10 -15.96 5.74 -4.15
C SER A 10 -15.69 6.40 -2.81
N MET A 11 -16.75 6.72 -2.07
CA MET A 11 -16.66 7.27 -0.73
C MET A 11 -17.03 6.19 0.28
N ASP A 12 -16.24 6.07 1.35
CA ASP A 12 -16.56 5.18 2.46
C ASP A 12 -17.87 5.59 3.13
N GLY A 13 -18.57 4.61 3.70
CA GLY A 13 -19.79 4.89 4.47
C GLY A 13 -19.48 5.77 5.68
N LYS A 14 -20.35 6.74 5.98
CA LYS A 14 -20.18 7.57 7.19
C LYS A 14 -20.21 6.67 8.43
N GLY A 15 -19.09 6.63 9.16
CA GLY A 15 -18.94 5.80 10.37
C GLY A 15 -18.74 4.30 10.10
N ARG A 16 -18.50 3.89 8.85
CA ARG A 16 -18.27 2.48 8.50
C ARG A 16 -16.79 2.12 8.68
N TRP A 17 -16.44 1.69 9.89
CA TRP A 17 -15.07 1.30 10.25
C TRP A 17 -14.47 0.20 9.36
N VAL A 18 -15.30 -0.69 8.82
CA VAL A 18 -14.86 -1.83 7.97
C VAL A 18 -14.09 -1.37 6.74
N ASP A 19 -14.47 -0.23 6.17
CA ASP A 19 -13.83 0.30 4.95
C ASP A 19 -12.39 0.73 5.20
N ASN A 20 -12.08 1.17 6.43
CA ASN A 20 -10.75 1.65 6.80
C ASN A 20 -9.81 0.56 7.35
N VAL A 21 -10.32 -0.65 7.64
CA VAL A 21 -9.54 -1.72 8.33
C VAL A 21 -8.23 -2.04 7.61
N MET A 22 -8.25 -2.08 6.27
CA MET A 22 -7.05 -2.38 5.48
C MET A 22 -5.98 -1.30 5.63
N VAL A 23 -6.38 -0.03 5.54
CA VAL A 23 -5.51 1.13 5.67
C VAL A 23 -4.96 1.24 7.09
N GLU A 24 -5.79 1.00 8.11
CA GLU A 24 -5.36 0.99 9.51
C GLU A 24 -4.33 -0.11 9.78
N ARG A 25 -4.53 -1.30 9.22
CA ARG A 25 -3.58 -2.42 9.36
C ARG A 25 -2.23 -2.10 8.73
N LEU A 26 -2.23 -1.46 7.54
CA LEU A 26 -1.00 -0.96 6.91
C LEU A 26 -0.29 0.03 7.82
N TRP A 27 -1.00 1.07 8.29
CA TRP A 27 -0.41 2.11 9.13
C TRP A 27 0.07 1.61 10.48
N ARG A 28 -0.59 0.61 11.07
CA ARG A 28 -0.06 -0.05 12.27
C ARG A 28 1.32 -0.65 11.99
N SER A 29 1.47 -1.38 10.89
CA SER A 29 2.76 -2.00 10.53
C SER A 29 3.83 -0.94 10.29
N VAL A 30 3.55 0.09 9.48
CA VAL A 30 4.46 1.21 9.22
C VAL A 30 4.90 1.89 10.52
N LYS A 31 3.96 2.16 11.43
CA LYS A 31 4.29 2.86 12.68
C LYS A 31 5.21 2.04 13.57
N TYR A 32 4.89 0.76 13.78
CA TYR A 32 5.63 -0.09 14.71
C TYR A 32 6.97 -0.56 14.16
N GLU A 33 7.05 -0.80 12.85
CA GLU A 33 8.25 -1.38 12.22
C GLU A 33 9.23 -0.32 11.72
N GLU A 34 8.79 0.92 11.48
CA GLU A 34 9.61 1.97 10.87
C GLU A 34 9.61 3.26 11.70
N VAL A 35 8.44 3.85 11.96
CA VAL A 35 8.36 5.21 12.54
C VAL A 35 8.75 5.26 14.01
N TYR A 36 8.25 4.34 14.83
CA TYR A 36 8.50 4.35 16.28
C TYR A 36 9.92 3.94 16.66
N LEU A 37 10.63 3.26 15.74
CA LEU A 37 12.00 2.80 15.97
C LEU A 37 13.05 3.85 15.55
N LYS A 38 12.65 4.92 14.87
CA LYS A 38 13.57 5.86 14.23
C LYS A 38 13.31 7.29 14.67
N ALA A 39 14.40 8.00 14.95
CA ALA A 39 14.40 9.44 15.05
C ALA A 39 14.86 10.04 13.71
N TYR A 40 13.91 10.50 12.89
CA TYR A 40 14.26 11.14 11.61
C TYR A 40 14.94 12.48 11.85
N SER A 41 16.00 12.74 11.08
CA SER A 41 16.77 13.98 11.23
C SER A 41 16.04 15.20 10.66
N ASN A 42 15.24 14.98 9.61
CA ASN A 42 14.41 15.99 8.95
C ASN A 42 13.35 15.31 8.06
N VAL A 43 12.50 16.10 7.41
CA VAL A 43 11.41 15.59 6.55
C VAL A 43 11.95 14.85 5.31
N LEU A 44 13.08 15.26 4.75
CA LEU A 44 13.67 14.59 3.59
C LEU A 44 14.17 13.18 3.96
N ASP A 45 14.81 13.06 5.11
CA ASP A 45 15.23 11.78 5.69
C ASP A 45 14.02 10.88 5.97
N ALA A 46 12.97 11.40 6.60
CA ALA A 46 11.73 10.66 6.84
C ALA A 46 11.13 10.11 5.53
N LYS A 47 11.06 10.92 4.46
CA LYS A 47 10.56 10.47 3.15
C LYS A 47 11.44 9.36 2.55
N LYS A 48 12.76 9.49 2.62
CA LYS A 48 13.69 8.48 2.11
C LYS A 48 13.50 7.14 2.83
N GLN A 49 13.43 7.18 4.16
CA GLN A 49 13.33 6.00 5.00
C GLN A 49 11.95 5.32 4.84
N LEU A 50 10.87 6.11 4.77
CA LEU A 50 9.53 5.58 4.48
C LEU A 50 9.46 4.95 3.09
N ASN A 51 10.05 5.57 2.06
CA ASN A 51 10.11 4.98 0.72
C ASN A 51 10.82 3.62 0.74
N ALA A 52 11.96 3.54 1.42
CA ALA A 52 12.69 2.27 1.55
C ALA A 52 11.87 1.20 2.30
N TYR A 53 11.12 1.60 3.33
CA TYR A 53 10.21 0.70 4.03
C TYR A 53 9.08 0.20 3.12
N PHE A 54 8.43 1.07 2.35
CA PHE A 54 7.36 0.67 1.43
C PHE A 54 7.87 -0.19 0.27
N GLU A 55 9.08 0.07 -0.23
CA GLU A 55 9.74 -0.80 -1.21
C GLU A 55 9.96 -2.21 -0.63
N PHE A 56 10.46 -2.31 0.60
CA PHE A 56 10.58 -3.60 1.30
C PHE A 56 9.21 -4.27 1.50
N TYR A 57 8.22 -3.53 1.98
CA TYR A 57 6.89 -4.05 2.27
C TYR A 57 6.22 -4.62 1.02
N ASN A 58 6.33 -3.92 -0.11
CA ASN A 58 5.68 -4.31 -1.36
C ASN A 58 6.44 -5.40 -2.14
N LEU A 59 7.78 -5.35 -2.16
CA LEU A 59 8.59 -6.22 -3.03
C LEU A 59 9.18 -7.45 -2.32
N LYS A 60 9.28 -7.43 -0.98
CA LYS A 60 10.08 -8.44 -0.25
C LYS A 60 9.34 -9.10 0.90
N ARG A 61 8.31 -8.48 1.47
CA ARG A 61 7.60 -9.02 2.63
C ARG A 61 6.52 -10.01 2.17
N PRO A 62 6.62 -11.31 2.50
CA PRO A 62 5.55 -12.25 2.23
C PRO A 62 4.40 -12.06 3.24
N HIS A 63 3.17 -12.16 2.76
CA HIS A 63 1.96 -12.07 3.60
C HIS A 63 1.25 -13.42 3.67
N SER A 64 0.97 -13.90 4.89
CA SER A 64 0.26 -15.18 5.09
C SER A 64 -1.17 -15.16 4.54
N SER A 65 -1.82 -13.99 4.50
CA SER A 65 -3.13 -13.81 3.88
C SER A 65 -3.11 -13.82 2.36
N LEU A 66 -1.92 -13.76 1.74
CA LEU A 66 -1.70 -13.77 0.29
C LEU A 66 -0.92 -15.04 -0.11
N ASP A 67 -1.11 -16.16 0.59
CA ASP A 67 -0.40 -17.42 0.34
C ASP A 67 1.14 -17.28 0.28
N LYS A 68 1.69 -16.40 1.13
CA LYS A 68 3.12 -16.03 1.20
C LYS A 68 3.65 -15.25 0.00
N MET A 69 2.79 -14.75 -0.88
CA MET A 69 3.17 -13.76 -1.88
C MET A 69 3.41 -12.40 -1.22
N THR A 70 4.22 -11.59 -1.90
CA THR A 70 4.37 -10.17 -1.63
C THR A 70 3.18 -9.38 -2.18
N PRO A 71 2.90 -8.16 -1.66
CA PRO A 71 1.82 -7.32 -2.17
C PRO A 71 1.93 -7.05 -3.68
N ASP A 72 3.14 -6.82 -4.19
CA ASP A 72 3.34 -6.56 -5.62
C ASP A 72 3.07 -7.81 -6.45
N GLU A 73 3.61 -8.98 -6.08
CA GLU A 73 3.32 -10.25 -6.77
C GLU A 73 1.80 -10.48 -6.85
N PHE A 74 1.11 -10.37 -5.71
CA PHE A 74 -0.33 -10.56 -5.67
C PHE A 74 -1.08 -9.54 -6.54
N TYR A 75 -0.68 -8.27 -6.53
CA TYR A 75 -1.33 -7.25 -7.34
C TYR A 75 -1.13 -7.49 -8.84
N TYR A 76 0.12 -7.69 -9.28
CA TYR A 76 0.44 -7.85 -10.69
C TYR A 76 -0.06 -9.17 -11.29
N ASP A 77 -0.10 -10.25 -10.52
CA ASP A 77 -0.67 -11.53 -10.96
C ASP A 77 -2.19 -11.47 -11.17
N GLN A 78 -2.88 -10.59 -10.43
CA GLN A 78 -4.33 -10.40 -10.52
C GLN A 78 -4.74 -9.36 -11.58
N LEU A 79 -3.79 -8.64 -12.17
CA LEU A 79 -4.12 -7.68 -13.22
C LEU A 79 -4.63 -8.42 -14.46
N PRO A 80 -5.71 -7.94 -15.09
CA PRO A 80 -6.16 -8.47 -16.36
C PRO A 80 -4.99 -8.41 -17.35
N GLN A 81 -4.67 -9.54 -17.98
CA GLN A 81 -3.72 -9.51 -19.10
C GLN A 81 -4.28 -8.53 -20.13
N GLN A 82 -3.56 -7.44 -20.37
CA GLN A 82 -3.89 -6.56 -21.48
C GLN A 82 -3.73 -7.39 -22.75
N ASN A 83 -4.84 -7.85 -23.32
CA ASN A 83 -4.86 -8.37 -24.67
C ASN A 83 -4.27 -7.26 -25.55
N LYS A 84 -3.02 -7.43 -25.99
CA LYS A 84 -2.42 -6.60 -27.02
C LYS A 84 -3.32 -6.75 -28.24
N VAL A 85 -4.14 -5.73 -28.49
CA VAL A 85 -4.89 -5.62 -29.74
C VAL A 85 -3.82 -5.48 -30.82
N ALA A 86 -3.73 -6.50 -31.68
CA ALA A 86 -2.83 -6.54 -32.82
C ALA A 86 -3.22 -5.49 -33.87
#